data_AF-A0A3B0SCS4-F1
#
_entry.id   AF-A0A3B0SCS4-F1
#
_cell.length_a   1.000
_cell.length_b   1.000
_cell.length_c   1.000
_cell.angle_alpha   90.00
_cell.angle_beta   90.00
_cell.angle_gamma   90.00
#
_symmetry.space_group_name_H-M   'P 1'
#
loop_
_entity.id
_entity.type
_entity.pdbx_description
1 polymer ?
#
loop_
_entity_poly.entity_id
_entity_poly.type
_entity_poly.pdbx_seq_one_letter_code
_entity_poly.pdbx_strand_id
1 'polypeptide(L)'
;MQSRYDIESTTNERARAWFALAKRSERGSTGHFVIEGAREVERASGVVDVVEMIVCPDYALETARPSPSTIVSRRVFDKLSNRRHPDGVACVARIPESGLDGFSPA
;
A
#
# COMPACT_ATOMS: atom_id res chain seq x y z
N MET A 1 -7.37 1.95 27.48
CA MET A 1 -7.50 2.80 26.28
C MET A 1 -7.11 1.94 25.09
N GLN A 2 -8.05 1.53 24.24
CA GLN A 2 -7.70 0.77 23.03
C GLN A 2 -6.95 1.71 22.07
N SER A 3 -5.85 1.26 21.48
CA SER A 3 -5.14 2.07 20.50
C SER A 3 -6.03 2.30 19.27
N ARG A 4 -5.99 3.52 18.72
CA ARG A 4 -6.67 3.92 17.48
C ARG A 4 -6.02 3.29 16.24
N TYR A 5 -4.83 2.70 16.37
CA TYR A 5 -4.05 2.14 15.28
C TYR A 5 -3.72 0.67 15.55
N ASP A 6 -3.74 -0.14 14.50
CA ASP A 6 -3.30 -1.55 14.55
C ASP A 6 -1.77 -1.63 14.61
N ILE A 7 -1.08 -0.69 13.95
CA ILE A 7 0.38 -0.63 13.91
C ILE A 7 0.87 0.80 14.13
N GLU A 8 1.58 1.01 15.24
CA GLU A 8 2.18 2.31 15.57
C GLU A 8 3.71 2.33 15.42
N SER A 9 4.36 1.16 15.43
CA SER A 9 5.82 1.04 15.45
C SER A 9 6.40 0.82 14.05
N THR A 10 7.44 1.58 13.71
CA THR A 10 8.23 1.39 12.49
C THR A 10 9.17 0.18 12.54
N THR A 11 9.21 -0.53 13.67
CA THR A 11 9.92 -1.80 13.82
C THR A 11 9.00 -3.02 13.74
N ASN A 12 7.68 -2.83 13.67
CA ASN A 12 6.72 -3.91 13.45
C ASN A 12 7.07 -4.67 12.15
N GLU A 13 6.98 -6.00 12.18
CA GLU A 13 7.41 -6.86 11.07
C GLU A 13 6.64 -6.60 9.77
N ARG A 14 5.31 -6.39 9.86
CA ARG A 14 4.49 -6.06 8.68
C ARG A 14 4.87 -4.69 8.12
N ALA A 15 5.03 -3.69 8.99
CA ALA A 15 5.49 -2.36 8.56
C ALA A 15 6.86 -2.42 7.87
N ARG A 16 7.80 -3.20 8.42
CA ARG A 16 9.12 -3.40 7.82
C ARG A 16 9.05 -4.09 6.46
N ALA A 17 8.14 -5.05 6.29
CA ALA A 17 7.90 -5.68 5.01
C ALA A 17 7.44 -4.66 3.96
N TRP A 18 6.50 -3.77 4.30
CA TRP A 18 6.07 -2.71 3.38
C TRP A 18 7.19 -1.75 3.00
N PHE A 19 8.01 -1.32 3.97
CA PHE A 19 9.14 -0.42 3.70
C PHE A 19 10.17 -1.08 2.78
N ALA A 20 10.36 -2.40 2.87
CA ALA A 20 11.28 -3.14 2.03
C ALA A 20 10.88 -3.07 0.54
N LEU A 21 9.58 -3.01 0.24
CA LEU A 21 9.04 -2.95 -1.13
C LEU A 21 9.42 -1.67 -1.90
N ALA A 22 10.03 -0.67 -1.24
CA ALA A 22 10.69 0.44 -1.93
C ALA A 22 11.83 -0.05 -2.85
N LYS A 23 12.49 -1.16 -2.50
CA LYS A 23 13.58 -1.76 -3.28
C LYS A 23 13.05 -2.66 -4.38
N ARG A 24 13.60 -2.53 -5.59
CA ARG A 24 13.25 -3.39 -6.74
C ARG A 24 13.51 -4.87 -6.45
N SER A 25 14.60 -5.20 -5.76
CA SER A 25 14.94 -6.59 -5.42
C SER A 25 13.87 -7.25 -4.55
N GLU A 26 13.35 -6.52 -3.56
CA GLU A 26 12.30 -6.99 -2.65
C GLU A 26 10.98 -7.19 -3.40
N ARG A 27 10.62 -6.26 -4.29
CA ARG A 27 9.45 -6.45 -5.17
C ARG A 27 9.58 -7.68 -6.05
N GLY A 28 10.76 -7.91 -6.62
CA GLY A 28 11.04 -9.07 -7.46
C GLY A 28 11.00 -10.40 -6.71
N SER A 29 11.54 -10.46 -5.48
CA SER A 29 11.54 -11.68 -4.68
C SER A 29 10.18 -12.00 -4.06
N THR A 30 9.41 -10.99 -3.69
CA THR A 30 8.10 -11.16 -3.03
C THR A 30 6.93 -11.21 -4.00
N GLY A 31 7.09 -10.67 -5.22
CA GLY A 31 5.97 -10.51 -6.15
C GLY A 31 4.96 -9.44 -5.74
N HIS A 32 5.31 -8.56 -4.79
CA HIS A 32 4.42 -7.52 -4.27
C HIS A 32 4.97 -6.11 -4.49
N PHE A 33 4.10 -5.11 -4.47
CA PHE A 33 4.47 -3.71 -4.51
C PHE A 33 3.48 -2.82 -3.77
N VAL A 34 3.95 -1.66 -3.33
CA VAL A 34 3.11 -0.65 -2.66
C VAL A 34 2.60 0.34 -3.70
N ILE A 35 1.31 0.65 -3.63
CA ILE A 35 0.66 1.73 -4.37
C ILE A 35 0.23 2.77 -3.35
N GLU A 36 0.77 3.98 -3.46
CA GLU A 36 0.45 5.09 -2.56
C GLU A 36 -0.43 6.11 -3.28
N GLY A 37 -1.48 6.57 -2.61
CA GLY A 37 -2.43 7.57 -3.09
C GLY A 37 -3.84 7.00 -3.24
N ALA A 38 -4.85 7.68 -2.70
CA ALA A 38 -6.24 7.22 -2.73
C ALA A 38 -6.75 6.98 -4.17
N ARG A 39 -6.42 7.89 -5.09
CA ARG A 39 -6.81 7.78 -6.51
C ARG A 39 -6.05 6.68 -7.23
N GLU A 40 -4.77 6.52 -6.95
CA GLU A 40 -3.95 5.45 -7.52
C GLU A 40 -4.42 4.09 -7.05
N VAL A 41 -4.76 3.96 -5.75
CA VAL A 41 -5.33 2.74 -5.18
C VAL A 41 -6.72 2.45 -5.76
N GLU A 42 -7.58 3.45 -5.93
CA GLU A 42 -8.89 3.29 -6.59
C GLU A 42 -8.72 2.73 -8.01
N ARG A 43 -7.82 3.32 -8.81
CA ARG A 43 -7.51 2.85 -10.17
C ARG A 43 -6.95 1.42 -10.16
N ALA A 44 -6.05 1.14 -9.25
CA ALA A 44 -5.39 -0.15 -9.12
C ALA A 44 -6.37 -1.26 -8.74
N SER A 45 -7.34 -0.97 -7.89
CA SER A 45 -8.33 -1.95 -7.41
C SER A 45 -9.16 -2.60 -8.51
N GLY A 46 -9.23 -1.99 -9.70
CA GLY A 46 -9.90 -2.56 -10.87
C GLY A 46 -9.00 -3.42 -11.78
N VAL A 47 -7.68 -3.45 -11.55
CA VAL A 47 -6.71 -4.04 -12.50
C VAL A 47 -5.63 -4.91 -11.85
N VAL A 48 -5.40 -4.78 -10.55
CA VAL A 48 -4.45 -5.60 -9.79
C VAL A 48 -5.11 -6.23 -8.59
N ASP A 49 -4.56 -7.34 -8.14
CA ASP A 49 -5.00 -8.02 -6.92
C ASP A 49 -4.45 -7.29 -5.68
N VAL A 50 -5.34 -6.57 -5.00
CA VAL A 50 -5.04 -5.83 -3.77
C VAL A 50 -5.08 -6.79 -2.59
N VAL A 51 -3.94 -6.95 -1.91
CA VAL A 51 -3.75 -7.88 -0.80
C VAL A 51 -4.14 -7.26 0.54
N GLU A 52 -3.78 -6.00 0.75
CA GLU A 52 -4.13 -5.27 1.96
C GLU A 52 -4.15 -3.77 1.74
N MET A 53 -5.08 -3.08 2.40
CA MET A 53 -5.10 -1.63 2.50
C MET A 53 -4.30 -1.17 3.72
N ILE A 54 -3.56 -0.06 3.59
CA ILE A 54 -2.83 0.62 4.65
C ILE A 54 -3.40 2.03 4.78
N VAL A 55 -3.95 2.36 5.96
CA VAL A 55 -4.68 3.63 6.17
C VAL A 55 -4.12 4.38 7.37
N CYS A 56 -3.73 5.64 7.15
CA CYS A 56 -3.36 6.57 8.21
C CYS A 56 -4.46 7.62 8.41
N PRO A 57 -5.29 7.50 9.47
CA PRO A 57 -6.43 8.38 9.69
C PRO A 57 -6.05 9.80 10.12
N ASP A 58 -4.76 10.07 10.36
CA ASP A 58 -4.25 11.42 10.63
C ASP A 58 -3.99 12.22 9.34
N TYR A 59 -4.03 11.55 8.19
CA TYR A 59 -3.91 12.15 6.86
C TYR A 59 -5.18 11.95 6.02
N ALA A 60 -5.75 10.75 6.05
CA ALA A 60 -6.94 10.41 5.28
C ALA A 60 -8.16 11.16 5.82
N LEU A 61 -8.67 12.11 5.03
CA LEU A 61 -9.95 12.79 5.26
C LEU A 61 -11.08 11.82 4.94
N GLU A 62 -11.72 11.23 5.97
CA GLU A 62 -12.92 10.37 5.92
C GLU A 62 -13.16 9.59 4.61
N THR A 63 -12.12 8.96 4.05
CA THR A 63 -12.29 8.07 2.90
C THR A 63 -12.87 6.76 3.41
N ALA A 64 -13.88 6.25 2.69
CA ALA A 64 -14.43 4.93 2.92
C ALA A 64 -13.28 3.92 3.02
N ARG A 65 -13.13 3.27 4.18
CA ARG A 65 -12.05 2.32 4.45
C ARG A 65 -12.37 1.03 3.69
N PRO A 66 -11.63 0.67 2.64
CA PRO A 66 -11.87 -0.59 1.97
C PRO A 66 -11.44 -1.71 2.92
N SER A 67 -12.33 -2.67 3.17
CA SER A 67 -12.06 -3.80 4.06
C SER A 67 -11.46 -4.97 3.27
N PRO A 68 -10.39 -5.62 3.76
CA PRO A 68 -9.69 -5.38 5.03
C PRO A 68 -8.60 -4.30 4.94
N SER A 69 -8.53 -3.44 5.96
CA SER A 69 -7.50 -2.38 6.10
C SER A 69 -6.72 -2.51 7.40
N THR A 70 -5.41 -2.24 7.35
CA THR A 70 -4.56 -2.04 8.52
C THR A 70 -4.44 -0.55 8.82
N ILE A 71 -4.86 -0.14 10.01
CA ILE A 71 -4.81 1.25 10.46
C ILE A 71 -3.44 1.52 11.07
N VAL A 72 -2.72 2.53 10.58
CA VAL A 72 -1.35 2.81 10.99
C VAL A 72 -1.19 4.21 11.54
N SER A 73 -0.24 4.39 12.46
CA SER A 73 0.11 5.73 12.95
C SER A 73 0.75 6.57 11.85
N ARG A 74 0.69 7.90 12.02
CA ARG A 74 1.41 8.86 11.17
C ARG A 74 2.89 8.50 10.99
N ARG A 75 3.57 8.09 12.06
CA ARG A 75 4.99 7.69 12.03
C ARG A 75 5.27 6.50 11.11
N VAL A 76 4.35 5.53 11.07
CA VAL A 76 4.48 4.36 10.19
C VAL A 76 4.22 4.76 8.74
N PHE A 77 3.16 5.54 8.50
CA PHE A 77 2.82 5.98 7.16
C PHE A 77 3.88 6.91 6.55
N ASP A 78 4.44 7.83 7.34
CA ASP A 78 5.51 8.74 6.90
C ASP A 78 6.77 7.99 6.45
N LYS A 79 7.05 6.82 7.04
CA LYS A 79 8.17 5.98 6.64
C LYS A 79 7.86 5.13 5.40
N LEU A 80 6.59 4.82 5.16
CA LEU A 80 6.12 4.13 3.96
C LEU A 80 6.13 5.07 2.74
N SER A 81 5.68 6.31 2.97
CA SER A 81 5.46 7.32 1.94
C SER A 81 6.77 7.84 1.36
N ASN A 82 6.79 8.06 0.04
CA ASN A 82 7.84 8.84 -0.61
C ASN A 82 7.39 10.26 -0.97
N ARG A 83 6.22 10.70 -0.47
CA ARG A 83 5.60 11.98 -0.81
C ARG A 83 5.86 13.02 0.27
N ARG A 84 5.97 14.28 -0.15
CA ARG A 84 6.02 15.44 0.77
C ARG A 84 4.70 15.66 1.51
N HIS A 85 3.58 15.33 0.87
CA HIS A 85 2.22 15.46 1.40
C HIS A 85 1.46 14.15 1.14
N PRO A 86 1.60 13.14 2.01
CA PRO A 86 0.83 11.90 1.92
C PRO A 86 -0.65 12.16 2.18
N ASP A 87 -1.52 11.40 1.51
CA ASP A 87 -2.98 11.47 1.68
C ASP A 87 -3.52 10.40 2.66
N GLY A 88 -2.64 9.58 3.22
CA GLY A 88 -2.97 8.57 4.22
C GLY A 88 -3.54 7.27 3.66
N VAL A 89 -3.49 7.05 2.34
CA VAL A 89 -3.97 5.81 1.73
C VAL A 89 -2.86 5.15 0.92
N ALA A 90 -2.63 3.88 1.19
CA ALA A 90 -1.80 3.02 0.36
C ALA A 90 -2.38 1.60 0.33
N CYS A 91 -1.92 0.78 -0.59
CA CYS A 91 -2.19 -0.65 -0.58
C CYS A 91 -0.95 -1.45 -0.97
N VAL A 92 -0.94 -2.72 -0.59
CA VAL A 92 -0.01 -3.72 -1.14
C VAL A 92 -0.78 -4.51 -2.18
N ALA A 93 -0.22 -4.62 -3.38
CA ALA A 93 -0.80 -5.38 -4.49
C ALA A 93 0.19 -6.41 -5.03
N ARG A 94 -0.33 -7.46 -5.66
CA ARG A 94 0.48 -8.45 -6.39
C ARG A 94 0.93 -7.87 -7.73
N ILE A 95 2.19 -8.08 -8.10
CA ILE A 95 2.69 -7.76 -9.43
C ILE A 95 1.94 -8.62 -10.44
N PRO A 96 1.28 -8.03 -11.44
CA PRO A 96 0.55 -8.80 -12.44
C PRO A 96 1.53 -9.59 -13.32
N GLU A 97 1.19 -10.85 -13.58
CA GLU A 97 1.84 -11.63 -14.62
C GLU A 97 1.46 -11.02 -15.97
N SER A 98 2.45 -10.56 -16.72
CA SER A 98 2.26 -9.97 -18.04
C SER A 98 3.18 -10.67 -19.03
N GLY A 99 2.62 -10.98 -20.19
CA GLY A 99 3.31 -11.61 -21.31
C GLY A 99 2.73 -11.05 -22.61
N LEU A 100 3.39 -11.37 -23.73
CA LEU A 100 2.96 -10.89 -25.04
C LEU A 100 1.91 -11.80 -25.69
N ASP A 101 1.56 -12.92 -25.06
CA ASP A 101 0.67 -13.95 -25.63
C ASP A 101 -0.73 -13.42 -25.98
N GLY A 102 -1.18 -12.36 -25.30
CA GLY A 102 -2.46 -11.68 -25.57
C GLY A 102 -2.33 -10.40 -26.41
N PHE A 103 -1.14 -10.02 -26.87
CA PHE A 103 -0.92 -8.79 -27.62
C PHE A 103 -1.13 -9.00 -29.12
N SER A 104 -2.11 -8.30 -29.71
CA SER A 104 -2.24 -8.18 -31.17
C SER A 104 -1.94 -6.73 -31.57
N PRO A 105 -0.93 -6.48 -32.42
CA PRO A 105 -0.72 -5.15 -32.99
C PRO A 105 -1.91 -4.78 -33.89
N ALA A 106 -2.25 -3.49 -33.91
CA ALA A 106 -3.28 -2.90 -34.77
C ALA A 106 -2.80 -2.71 -36.21
#